data_AF-A0A7M7GF53-F1
#
_entry.id   AF-A0A7M7GF53-F1
#
_cell.length_a   1.000
_cell.length_b   1.000
_cell.length_c   1.000
_cell.angle_alpha   90.00
_cell.angle_beta   90.00
_cell.angle_gamma   90.00
#
_symmetry.space_group_name_H-M   'P 1'
#
loop_
_entity.id
_entity.type
_entity.pdbx_description
1 polymer ?
#
loop_
_entity_poly.entity_id
_entity_poly.type
_entity_poly.pdbx_seq_one_letter_code
_entity_poly.pdbx_strand_id
1 'polypeptide(L)'
;MVFHRYSEHLISTIVILLTLCMWRCAAYLCHQADAEKDTCTCQFDDPTKKVIDFSPISRNDGQPEFPFDEYGTTVPDWTYAFNPCSKFDGPGVCKESSVCQQSKSTPDTVFNLGNPAPTTWNPEDENTIKVTYAPTDGRTSVVSFTCDKTAVTKPILKFVDESPPKTYNFVVMTCHACLETVPGCIKKGNSNSLTPGGVLCIIFTVLLVVYFVGGILFQKFGRGATGKELIPNYGFWSDFPILIKDGFLFMISPCTKDDGYSSI
;
A
#
# COMPACT_ATOMS: atom_id res chain seq x y z
N MET A 1 52.57 35.45 10.99
CA MET A 1 52.09 34.16 11.55
C MET A 1 50.62 34.17 11.96
N VAL A 2 50.04 35.30 12.40
CA VAL A 2 48.64 35.40 12.85
C VAL A 2 47.61 35.25 11.72
N PHE A 3 47.86 35.82 10.53
CA PHE A 3 46.95 35.73 9.37
C PHE A 3 46.78 34.31 8.83
N HIS A 4 47.83 33.49 8.86
CA HIS A 4 47.78 32.12 8.37
C HIS A 4 46.90 31.22 9.26
N ARG A 5 46.89 31.48 10.57
CA ARG A 5 46.09 30.73 11.55
C ARG A 5 44.59 31.08 11.45
N TYR A 6 44.24 32.33 11.12
CA TYR A 6 42.85 32.74 10.86
C TYR A 6 42.26 32.10 9.58
N SER A 7 43.08 31.96 8.53
CA SER A 7 42.65 31.34 7.26
C SER A 7 42.28 29.86 7.43
N GLU A 8 43.05 29.11 8.23
CA GLU A 8 42.78 27.67 8.43
C GLU A 8 41.52 27.41 9.28
N HIS A 9 41.25 28.25 10.29
CA HIS A 9 40.01 28.15 11.06
C HIS A 9 38.79 28.50 10.22
N LEU A 10 38.87 29.51 9.35
CA LEU A 10 37.77 29.88 8.45
C LEU A 10 37.45 28.74 7.46
N ILE A 11 38.47 28.16 6.82
CA ILE A 11 38.31 27.05 5.88
C ILE A 11 37.74 25.82 6.60
N SER A 12 38.22 25.49 7.79
CA SER A 12 37.70 24.37 8.58
C SER A 12 36.23 24.56 8.96
N THR A 13 35.82 25.76 9.39
CA THR A 13 34.41 26.05 9.68
C THR A 13 33.51 25.99 8.46
N ILE A 14 33.97 26.47 7.29
CA ILE A 14 33.24 26.40 6.03
C ILE A 14 33.09 24.95 5.59
N VAL A 15 34.15 24.13 5.67
CA VAL A 15 34.08 22.70 5.34
C VAL A 15 33.14 21.95 6.28
N ILE A 16 33.17 22.24 7.58
CA ILE A 16 32.24 21.62 8.56
C ILE A 16 30.79 22.06 8.30
N LEU A 17 30.55 23.32 7.98
CA LEU A 17 29.21 23.81 7.61
C LEU A 17 28.72 23.20 6.31
N LEU A 18 29.59 23.06 5.30
CA LEU A 18 29.26 22.43 4.02
C LEU A 18 29.02 20.92 4.17
N THR A 19 29.79 20.22 4.99
CA THR A 19 29.55 18.78 5.26
C THR A 19 28.31 18.55 6.10
N LEU A 20 28.03 19.40 7.10
CA LEU A 20 26.76 19.38 7.84
C LEU A 20 25.57 19.73 6.93
N CYS A 21 25.73 20.67 5.99
CA CYS A 21 24.72 21.03 5.00
C CYS A 21 24.46 19.88 4.02
N MET A 22 25.52 19.22 3.52
CA MET A 22 25.37 18.06 2.62
C MET A 22 24.76 16.84 3.33
N TRP A 23 25.09 16.63 4.61
CA TRP A 23 24.49 15.55 5.40
C TRP A 23 23.02 15.84 5.76
N ARG A 24 22.66 17.11 5.97
CA ARG A 24 21.27 17.58 6.11
C ARG A 24 20.49 17.45 4.80
N CYS A 25 21.08 17.77 3.65
CA CYS A 25 20.42 17.62 2.34
C CYS A 25 20.19 16.15 1.94
N ALA A 26 21.08 15.22 2.31
CA ALA A 26 20.92 13.80 1.99
C ALA A 26 19.79 13.12 2.79
N ALA A 27 19.45 13.62 3.99
CA ALA A 27 18.47 13.01 4.88
C ALA A 27 16.99 13.35 4.57
N TYR A 28 16.72 14.24 3.62
CA TYR A 28 15.35 14.65 3.22
C TYR A 28 14.89 14.05 1.89
N LEU A 29 15.65 13.11 1.33
CA LEU A 29 15.19 12.35 0.17
C LEU A 29 14.33 11.19 0.66
N CYS A 30 13.15 11.07 0.06
CA CYS A 30 12.24 9.95 0.28
C CYS A 30 12.27 9.10 -0.98
N HIS A 31 12.73 7.86 -0.84
CA HIS A 31 12.82 6.92 -1.95
C HIS A 31 11.61 5.99 -1.94
N GLN A 32 11.18 5.57 -3.13
CA GLN A 32 10.15 4.56 -3.28
C GLN A 32 10.67 3.24 -2.72
N ALA A 33 9.93 2.58 -1.82
CA ALA A 33 10.32 1.27 -1.32
C ALA A 33 10.06 0.24 -2.44
N ASP A 34 11.12 -0.17 -3.14
CA ASP A 34 11.10 -1.17 -4.22
C ASP A 34 10.19 -0.82 -5.43
N ALA A 35 10.80 -0.20 -6.45
CA ALA A 35 10.15 0.24 -7.69
C ALA A 35 9.37 -0.84 -8.48
N GLU A 36 9.58 -2.13 -8.17
CA GLU A 36 8.96 -3.26 -8.87
C GLU A 36 7.68 -3.79 -8.17
N LYS A 37 7.40 -3.39 -6.92
CA LYS A 37 6.32 -4.01 -6.12
C LYS A 37 5.46 -3.05 -5.31
N ASP A 38 5.93 -1.86 -4.99
CA ASP A 38 5.14 -0.89 -4.20
C ASP A 38 5.34 0.55 -4.70
N THR A 39 4.34 1.07 -5.39
CA THR A 39 4.32 2.44 -5.93
C THR A 39 3.71 3.46 -4.97
N CYS A 40 3.30 3.04 -3.77
CA CYS A 40 2.48 3.87 -2.89
C CYS A 40 3.11 4.15 -1.52
N THR A 41 4.28 3.59 -1.26
CA THR A 41 5.05 3.84 -0.06
C THR A 41 6.32 4.63 -0.37
N CYS A 42 6.67 5.49 0.59
CA CYS A 42 7.86 6.29 0.52
C CYS A 42 8.61 6.20 1.84
N GLN A 43 9.87 5.77 1.77
CA GLN A 43 10.73 5.59 2.92
C GLN A 43 11.79 6.70 2.95
N PHE A 44 11.90 7.39 4.08
CA PHE A 44 12.94 8.40 4.29
C PHE A 44 14.29 7.73 4.56
N ASP A 45 15.35 8.33 4.03
CA ASP A 45 16.73 7.89 4.25
C ASP A 45 17.34 8.39 5.57
N ASP A 46 16.49 8.79 6.52
CA ASP A 46 16.89 9.25 7.83
C ASP A 46 17.16 8.07 8.80
N PRO A 47 17.78 8.32 9.97
CA PRO A 47 18.03 7.28 10.96
C PRO A 47 16.75 6.63 11.51
N THR A 48 15.61 7.32 11.40
CA THR A 48 14.31 6.81 11.89
C THR A 48 13.63 5.89 10.89
N LYS A 49 14.06 5.90 9.63
CA LYS A 49 13.52 5.10 8.52
C LYS A 49 12.00 5.17 8.46
N LYS A 50 11.45 6.37 8.69
CA LYS A 50 10.00 6.60 8.62
C LYS A 50 9.46 6.26 7.23
N VAL A 51 8.28 5.67 7.21
CA VAL A 51 7.56 5.29 5.99
C VAL A 51 6.22 6.01 5.95
N ILE A 52 5.97 6.70 4.85
CA ILE A 52 4.64 7.20 4.48
C ILE A 52 4.00 6.17 3.55
N ASP A 53 2.73 5.84 3.80
CA ASP A 53 1.98 4.87 3.01
C ASP A 53 0.63 5.48 2.58
N PHE A 54 0.45 5.61 1.26
CA PHE A 54 -0.78 6.11 0.64
C PHE A 54 -1.71 5.00 0.14
N SER A 55 -1.35 3.73 0.30
CA SER A 55 -2.23 2.59 -0.03
C SER A 55 -3.61 2.68 0.64
N PRO A 56 -3.73 3.15 1.90
CA PRO A 56 -5.02 3.37 2.57
C PRO A 56 -5.95 4.39 1.92
N ILE A 57 -5.42 5.25 1.05
CA ILE A 57 -6.21 6.23 0.30
C ILE A 57 -6.22 5.90 -1.19
N SER A 58 -5.85 4.67 -1.55
CA SER A 58 -5.88 4.13 -2.90
C SER A 58 -6.99 3.09 -3.05
N ARG A 59 -7.46 2.91 -4.29
CA ARG A 59 -8.39 1.84 -4.67
C ARG A 59 -7.76 0.92 -5.69
N ASN A 60 -7.96 -0.38 -5.50
CA ASN A 60 -7.46 -1.45 -6.39
C ASN A 60 -8.58 -2.14 -7.18
N ASP A 61 -9.80 -1.62 -7.15
CA ASP A 61 -10.98 -2.19 -7.82
C ASP A 61 -11.23 -1.60 -9.22
N GLY A 62 -10.23 -0.92 -9.78
CA GLY A 62 -10.33 -0.25 -11.07
C GLY A 62 -11.16 1.03 -11.06
N GLN A 63 -11.59 1.51 -9.88
CA GLN A 63 -12.28 2.79 -9.70
C GLN A 63 -11.35 3.82 -9.04
N PRO A 64 -11.49 5.11 -9.34
CA PRO A 64 -10.71 6.15 -8.66
C PRO A 64 -11.20 6.42 -7.23
N GLU A 65 -10.30 6.68 -6.27
CA GLU A 65 -10.68 7.14 -4.92
C GLU A 65 -11.35 8.52 -4.97
N PHE A 66 -10.85 9.38 -5.86
CA PHE A 66 -11.42 10.69 -6.16
C PHE A 66 -12.10 10.62 -7.54
N PRO A 67 -13.44 10.44 -7.61
CA PRO A 67 -14.17 10.35 -8.88
C PRO A 67 -14.17 11.67 -9.65
N PHE A 68 -14.73 11.69 -10.86
CA PHE A 68 -14.82 12.89 -11.68
C PHE A 68 -15.59 14.01 -10.97
N ASP A 69 -14.88 15.07 -10.56
CA ASP A 69 -15.44 16.24 -9.90
C ASP A 69 -14.56 17.49 -10.14
N GLU A 70 -15.04 18.67 -9.76
CA GLU A 70 -14.38 19.97 -9.95
C GLU A 70 -13.18 20.17 -9.02
N TYR A 71 -13.25 19.60 -7.81
CA TYR A 71 -12.24 19.77 -6.76
C TYR A 71 -11.84 21.23 -6.50
N GLY A 72 -12.79 22.16 -6.65
CA GLY A 72 -12.58 23.59 -6.41
C GLY A 72 -11.88 24.34 -7.55
N THR A 73 -11.76 23.74 -8.74
CA THR A 73 -11.28 24.46 -9.92
C THR A 73 -12.14 25.69 -10.22
N THR A 74 -11.49 26.81 -10.54
CA THR A 74 -12.19 28.01 -11.04
C THR A 74 -12.48 27.92 -12.54
N VAL A 75 -12.03 26.85 -13.21
CA VAL A 75 -12.27 26.62 -14.64
C VAL A 75 -13.53 25.77 -14.79
N PRO A 76 -14.66 26.35 -15.22
CA PRO A 76 -15.98 25.75 -15.03
C PRO A 76 -16.23 24.48 -15.86
N ASP A 77 -15.42 24.22 -16.89
CA ASP A 77 -15.68 23.12 -17.83
C ASP A 77 -14.96 21.82 -17.50
N TRP A 78 -14.04 21.80 -16.52
CA TRP A 78 -13.23 20.60 -16.28
C TRP A 78 -13.63 19.89 -14.99
N THR A 79 -13.68 18.56 -15.07
CA THR A 79 -13.66 17.67 -13.93
C THR A 79 -12.39 16.82 -13.98
N TYR A 80 -11.95 16.36 -12.82
CA TYR A 80 -10.76 15.55 -12.67
C TYR A 80 -11.12 14.28 -11.92
N ALA A 81 -10.42 13.19 -12.18
CA ALA A 81 -10.46 11.98 -11.37
C ALA A 81 -9.04 11.59 -10.99
N PHE A 82 -8.86 11.10 -9.77
CA PHE A 82 -7.56 10.72 -9.25
C PHE A 82 -7.63 9.45 -8.42
N ASN A 83 -6.64 8.58 -8.60
CA ASN A 83 -6.41 7.43 -7.76
C ASN A 83 -4.91 7.37 -7.40
N PRO A 84 -4.55 7.53 -6.11
CA PRO A 84 -3.16 7.43 -5.69
C PRO A 84 -2.56 6.07 -6.05
N CYS A 85 -1.45 6.06 -6.79
CA CYS A 85 -0.55 4.90 -7.04
C CYS A 85 -1.13 3.68 -7.77
N SER A 86 -2.46 3.59 -7.88
CA SER A 86 -3.18 2.51 -8.53
C SER A 86 -3.90 3.01 -9.75
N LYS A 87 -3.94 2.17 -10.77
CA LYS A 87 -4.66 2.45 -12.01
C LYS A 87 -6.16 2.33 -11.84
N PHE A 88 -6.90 3.10 -12.62
CA PHE A 88 -8.33 2.95 -12.82
C PHE A 88 -8.67 3.04 -14.31
N ASP A 89 -9.85 2.54 -14.67
CA ASP A 89 -10.35 2.60 -16.05
C ASP A 89 -11.44 3.66 -16.18
N GLY A 90 -11.01 4.84 -16.62
CA GLY A 90 -11.87 5.97 -16.96
C GLY A 90 -12.41 5.94 -18.40
N PRO A 91 -13.05 7.04 -18.83
CA PRO A 91 -13.59 7.22 -20.17
C PRO A 91 -12.48 7.47 -21.21
N GLY A 92 -12.73 7.09 -22.47
CA GLY A 92 -11.84 7.41 -23.60
C GLY A 92 -10.39 6.97 -23.38
N VAL A 93 -9.47 7.93 -23.46
CA VAL A 93 -8.01 7.73 -23.36
C VAL A 93 -7.52 7.45 -21.93
N CYS A 94 -8.41 7.51 -20.93
CA CYS A 94 -8.11 7.24 -19.53
C CYS A 94 -8.20 5.75 -19.18
N LYS A 95 -7.48 4.91 -19.93
CA LYS A 95 -7.31 3.49 -19.60
C LYS A 95 -6.02 3.28 -18.85
N GLU A 96 -6.10 2.50 -17.78
CA GLU A 96 -4.98 2.27 -16.86
C GLU A 96 -4.30 3.54 -16.32
N SER A 97 -5.03 4.64 -16.18
CA SER A 97 -4.53 5.94 -15.71
C SER A 97 -4.64 6.08 -14.19
N SER A 98 -3.84 6.96 -13.58
CA SER A 98 -4.05 7.40 -12.19
C SER A 98 -4.65 8.79 -12.08
N VAL A 99 -4.49 9.65 -13.08
CA VAL A 99 -5.07 10.99 -13.09
C VAL A 99 -5.71 11.25 -14.45
N CYS A 100 -6.94 11.75 -14.47
CA CYS A 100 -7.64 12.10 -15.69
C CYS A 100 -8.46 13.37 -15.58
N GLN A 101 -8.69 13.98 -16.74
CA GLN A 101 -9.52 15.18 -16.91
C GLN A 101 -10.59 14.93 -17.97
N GLN A 102 -11.79 15.43 -17.72
CA GLN A 102 -12.91 15.35 -18.66
C GLN A 102 -13.65 16.70 -18.74
N SER A 103 -14.05 17.09 -19.95
CA SER A 103 -14.88 18.28 -20.16
C SER A 103 -16.34 17.99 -19.79
N LYS A 104 -17.00 18.95 -19.14
CA LYS A 104 -18.43 18.88 -18.81
C LYS A 104 -19.30 19.21 -20.02
N SER A 105 -18.91 20.22 -20.79
CA SER A 105 -19.63 20.66 -21.98
C SER A 105 -19.50 19.66 -23.12
N THR A 106 -18.37 18.98 -23.22
CA THR A 106 -18.09 17.96 -24.24
C THR A 106 -17.55 16.68 -23.58
N PRO A 107 -18.41 15.78 -23.08
CA PRO A 107 -17.98 14.59 -22.33
C PRO A 107 -17.00 13.66 -23.08
N ASP A 108 -16.97 13.72 -24.42
CA ASP A 108 -16.02 12.96 -25.24
C ASP A 108 -14.59 13.55 -25.20
N THR A 109 -14.43 14.81 -24.77
CA THR A 109 -13.13 15.47 -24.62
C THR A 109 -12.50 15.06 -23.29
N VAL A 110 -11.60 14.08 -23.36
CA VAL A 110 -10.92 13.48 -22.21
C VAL A 110 -9.41 13.53 -22.40
N PHE A 111 -8.67 13.83 -21.33
CA PHE A 111 -7.21 13.81 -21.30
C PHE A 111 -6.69 12.94 -20.16
N ASN A 112 -5.75 12.05 -20.47
CA ASN A 112 -4.95 11.35 -19.46
C ASN A 112 -3.87 12.32 -18.95
N LEU A 113 -3.84 12.54 -17.64
CA LEU A 113 -2.93 13.47 -16.98
C LEU A 113 -1.81 12.79 -16.20
N GLY A 114 -1.77 11.45 -16.17
CA GLY A 114 -0.71 10.71 -15.50
C GLY A 114 -0.98 9.22 -15.34
N ASN A 115 0.05 8.42 -15.60
CA ASN A 115 0.05 6.97 -15.37
C ASN A 115 0.43 6.63 -13.91
N PRO A 116 0.03 5.45 -13.39
CA PRO A 116 0.10 5.08 -11.97
C PRO A 116 1.50 4.97 -11.37
N ALA A 117 2.54 4.91 -12.20
CA ALA A 117 3.92 4.93 -11.72
C ALA A 117 4.34 6.38 -11.40
N PRO A 118 4.54 6.75 -10.13
CA PRO A 118 5.12 8.05 -9.79
C PRO A 118 6.55 8.11 -10.30
N THR A 119 6.93 9.24 -10.91
CA THR A 119 8.29 9.48 -11.42
C THR A 119 9.23 10.04 -10.36
N THR A 120 8.69 10.82 -9.42
CA THR A 120 9.48 11.47 -8.38
C THR A 120 8.70 11.61 -7.08
N TRP A 121 9.39 11.43 -5.97
CA TRP A 121 8.94 11.75 -4.62
C TRP A 121 9.84 12.84 -4.06
N ASN A 122 9.30 14.04 -3.89
CA ASN A 122 10.05 15.20 -3.44
C ASN A 122 9.42 15.80 -2.19
N PRO A 123 9.97 15.56 -0.99
CA PRO A 123 9.56 16.24 0.23
C PRO A 123 9.78 17.75 0.06
N GLU A 124 8.72 18.53 0.23
CA GLU A 124 8.80 20.00 0.17
C GLU A 124 9.11 20.58 1.55
N ASP A 125 8.43 20.05 2.58
CA ASP A 125 8.61 20.40 3.99
C ASP A 125 8.28 19.20 4.88
N GLU A 126 8.24 19.42 6.20
CA GLU A 126 7.97 18.35 7.19
C GLU A 126 6.56 17.76 7.10
N ASN A 127 5.63 18.44 6.42
CA ASN A 127 4.22 18.06 6.35
C ASN A 127 3.75 17.78 4.92
N THR A 128 4.53 18.11 3.90
CA THR A 128 4.12 18.04 2.50
C THR A 128 5.13 17.28 1.65
N ILE A 129 4.63 16.27 0.94
CA ILE A 129 5.40 15.52 -0.06
C ILE A 129 4.78 15.66 -1.44
N LYS A 130 5.59 16.08 -2.41
CA LYS A 130 5.18 16.20 -3.81
C LYS A 130 5.46 14.92 -4.55
N VAL A 131 4.42 14.37 -5.17
CA VAL A 131 4.50 13.17 -6.00
C VAL A 131 4.14 13.55 -7.43
N THR A 132 5.07 13.30 -8.34
CA THR A 132 4.85 13.56 -9.76
C THR A 132 4.45 12.25 -10.43
N TYR A 133 3.37 12.26 -11.21
CA TYR A 133 2.93 11.12 -12.00
C TYR A 133 3.49 11.18 -13.42
N ALA A 134 3.79 10.01 -14.01
CA ALA A 134 4.45 9.92 -15.30
C ALA A 134 3.64 10.65 -16.40
N PRO A 135 4.30 11.49 -17.22
CA PRO A 135 3.60 12.31 -18.20
C PRO A 135 2.98 11.48 -19.31
N THR A 136 1.78 11.88 -19.76
CA THR A 136 1.10 11.32 -20.93
C THR A 136 0.76 12.44 -21.90
N ASP A 137 1.19 12.34 -23.16
CA ASP A 137 1.01 13.40 -24.18
C ASP A 137 1.52 14.80 -23.73
N GLY A 138 2.62 14.79 -22.98
CA GLY A 138 3.23 15.98 -22.39
C GLY A 138 2.40 16.62 -21.27
N ARG A 139 1.35 15.95 -20.77
CA ARG A 139 0.60 16.34 -19.56
C ARG A 139 1.13 15.60 -18.35
N THR A 140 1.42 16.35 -17.30
CA THR A 140 1.98 15.85 -16.05
C THR A 140 1.07 16.27 -14.91
N SER A 141 0.86 15.38 -13.94
CA SER A 141 0.19 15.72 -12.68
C SER A 141 1.19 15.74 -11.54
N VAL A 142 1.16 16.81 -10.75
CA VAL A 142 1.93 16.95 -9.52
C VAL A 142 0.94 16.99 -8.36
N VAL A 143 1.01 16.01 -7.48
CA VAL A 143 0.11 15.88 -6.33
C VAL A 143 0.90 16.13 -5.05
N SER A 144 0.54 17.19 -4.34
CA SER A 144 1.13 17.53 -3.04
C SER A 144 0.29 16.89 -1.94
N PHE A 145 0.82 15.86 -1.29
CA PHE A 145 0.17 15.24 -0.15
C PHE A 145 0.58 15.99 1.11
N THR A 146 -0.39 16.64 1.76
CA THR A 146 -0.17 17.45 2.96
C THR A 146 -0.81 16.79 4.18
N CYS A 147 -0.05 16.73 5.27
CA CYS A 147 -0.51 16.22 6.56
C CYS A 147 -1.70 17.03 7.07
N ASP A 148 -2.84 16.35 7.22
CA ASP A 148 -4.01 16.88 7.91
C ASP A 148 -4.47 15.88 8.97
N LYS A 149 -4.19 16.21 10.23
CA LYS A 149 -4.54 15.37 11.39
C LYS A 149 -6.06 15.25 11.59
N THR A 150 -6.86 16.11 10.96
CA THR A 150 -8.34 16.09 11.05
C THR A 150 -8.98 15.24 9.96
N ALA A 151 -8.27 14.98 8.85
CA ALA A 151 -8.72 14.15 7.73
C ALA A 151 -8.59 12.64 8.04
N VAL A 152 -9.12 12.22 9.18
CA VAL A 152 -8.97 10.85 9.71
C VAL A 152 -9.80 9.81 8.96
N THR A 153 -10.97 10.19 8.45
CA THR A 153 -11.92 9.25 7.80
C THR A 153 -11.89 9.30 6.29
N LYS A 154 -11.57 10.47 5.71
CA LYS A 154 -11.56 10.67 4.27
C LYS A 154 -10.52 11.73 3.89
N PRO A 155 -9.67 11.47 2.88
CA PRO A 155 -8.78 12.48 2.34
C PRO A 155 -9.54 13.51 1.51
N ILE A 156 -8.99 14.71 1.38
CA ILE A 156 -9.59 15.82 0.62
C ILE A 156 -8.67 16.17 -0.55
N LEU A 157 -9.17 16.04 -1.77
CA LEU A 157 -8.49 16.49 -2.99
C LEU A 157 -8.93 17.91 -3.35
N LYS A 158 -7.98 18.75 -3.75
CA LYS A 158 -8.21 20.07 -4.34
C LYS A 158 -7.37 20.26 -5.59
N PHE A 159 -7.96 20.83 -6.62
CA PHE A 159 -7.23 21.36 -7.75
C PHE A 159 -6.62 22.72 -7.35
N VAL A 160 -5.35 22.92 -7.69
CA VAL A 160 -4.64 24.17 -7.41
C VAL A 160 -4.64 25.03 -8.66
N ASP A 161 -3.90 24.61 -9.68
CA ASP A 161 -3.74 25.31 -10.93
C ASP A 161 -3.15 24.41 -12.03
N GLU A 162 -3.11 24.95 -13.25
CA GLU A 162 -2.33 24.40 -14.36
C GLU A 162 -1.15 25.34 -14.62
N SER A 163 0.02 25.03 -14.07
CA SER A 163 1.22 25.88 -14.18
C SER A 163 2.51 25.06 -14.05
N PRO A 164 3.39 25.07 -15.06
CA PRO A 164 3.22 25.65 -16.42
C PRO A 164 2.13 24.92 -17.23
N PRO A 165 1.76 25.37 -18.44
CA PRO A 165 0.77 24.69 -19.28
C PRO A 165 1.04 23.19 -19.39
N LYS A 166 -0.02 22.38 -19.33
CA LYS A 166 0.00 20.91 -19.23
C LYS A 166 0.58 20.33 -17.93
N THR A 167 0.89 21.15 -16.92
CA THR A 167 1.28 20.67 -15.58
C THR A 167 0.16 20.97 -14.60
N TYR A 168 -0.52 19.92 -14.14
CA TYR A 168 -1.70 20.03 -13.28
C TYR A 168 -1.30 19.80 -11.83
N ASN A 169 -1.44 20.83 -11.01
CA ASN A 169 -1.09 20.77 -9.60
C ASN A 169 -2.32 20.49 -8.75
N PHE A 170 -2.22 19.49 -7.89
CA PHE A 170 -3.25 19.11 -6.94
C PHE A 170 -2.70 19.09 -5.52
N VAL A 171 -3.58 19.24 -4.54
CA VAL A 171 -3.27 19.03 -3.13
C VAL A 171 -4.21 17.96 -2.58
N VAL A 172 -3.64 16.98 -1.89
CA VAL A 172 -4.37 15.96 -1.13
C VAL A 172 -4.08 16.15 0.35
N MET A 173 -5.09 16.54 1.11
CA MET A 173 -5.01 16.65 2.57
C MET A 173 -5.41 15.31 3.19
N THR A 174 -4.51 14.70 3.95
CA THR A 174 -4.73 13.35 4.51
C THR A 174 -3.91 13.14 5.78
N CYS A 175 -4.44 12.34 6.71
CA CYS A 175 -3.69 11.93 7.90
C CYS A 175 -2.52 10.99 7.58
N HIS A 176 -2.49 10.37 6.39
CA HIS A 176 -1.41 9.49 5.94
C HIS A 176 -0.13 10.22 5.53
N ALA A 177 -0.22 11.52 5.23
CA ALA A 177 0.94 12.35 4.91
C ALA A 177 1.70 12.82 6.17
N CYS A 178 1.16 12.54 7.36
CA CYS A 178 1.78 12.92 8.62
C CYS A 178 2.93 11.98 8.99
N LEU A 179 4.08 12.55 9.35
CA LEU A 179 5.24 11.80 9.86
C LEU A 179 5.06 11.24 11.28
N GLU A 180 3.99 11.65 11.95
CA GLU A 180 3.57 11.18 13.27
C GLU A 180 2.36 10.26 13.13
N THR A 181 2.24 9.28 14.02
CA THR A 181 1.04 8.44 14.06
C THR A 181 -0.18 9.26 14.47
N VAL A 182 -1.16 9.37 13.58
CA VAL A 182 -2.44 10.03 13.86
C VAL A 182 -3.45 9.00 14.37
N PRO A 183 -3.95 9.12 15.63
CA PRO A 183 -4.97 8.22 16.15
C PRO A 183 -6.25 8.27 15.32
N GLY A 184 -6.80 7.11 14.97
CA GLY A 184 -8.05 7.02 14.22
C GLY A 184 -7.94 7.31 12.71
N CYS A 185 -6.73 7.54 12.19
CA CYS A 185 -6.50 7.63 10.75
C CYS A 185 -6.98 6.36 10.03
N ILE A 186 -7.62 6.56 8.87
CA ILE A 186 -8.22 5.51 8.06
C ILE A 186 -7.20 4.41 7.74
N LYS A 187 -7.64 3.16 7.71
CA LYS A 187 -6.81 2.02 7.31
C LYS A 187 -7.58 1.26 6.24
N LYS A 188 -7.19 1.41 4.98
CA LYS A 188 -7.85 0.77 3.83
C LYS A 188 -6.84 -0.15 3.15
N GLY A 189 -6.79 -1.40 3.56
CA GLY A 189 -5.88 -2.39 2.99
C GLY A 189 -5.24 -3.23 4.07
N ASN A 190 -5.42 -4.55 3.92
CA ASN A 190 -4.90 -5.64 4.74
C ASN A 190 -4.39 -5.19 6.10
N SER A 191 -5.32 -4.82 6.98
CA SER A 191 -4.99 -4.90 8.39
C SER A 191 -4.38 -6.29 8.58
N ASN A 192 -3.20 -6.34 9.18
CA ASN A 192 -2.64 -7.55 9.78
C ASN A 192 -3.57 -8.14 10.87
N SER A 193 -4.85 -7.76 10.89
CA SER A 193 -5.94 -8.51 11.48
C SER A 193 -6.00 -9.86 10.76
N LEU A 194 -5.73 -10.89 11.52
CA LEU A 194 -6.05 -12.26 11.15
C LEU A 194 -7.49 -12.29 10.60
N THR A 195 -7.67 -12.94 9.44
CA THR A 195 -9.02 -13.21 8.94
C THR A 195 -9.80 -13.98 10.01
N PRO A 196 -11.14 -13.90 10.04
CA PRO A 196 -11.93 -14.72 10.96
C PRO A 196 -11.54 -16.21 10.92
N GLY A 197 -11.18 -16.71 9.72
CA GLY A 197 -10.61 -18.03 9.53
C GLY A 197 -9.24 -18.22 10.20
N GLY A 198 -8.32 -17.27 10.06
CA GLY A 198 -7.02 -17.31 10.73
C GLY A 198 -7.13 -17.36 12.26
N VAL A 199 -8.04 -16.57 12.85
CA VAL A 199 -8.32 -16.61 14.29
C VAL A 199 -8.85 -17.98 14.71
N LEU A 200 -9.81 -18.53 13.96
CA LEU A 200 -10.37 -19.86 14.22
C LEU A 200 -9.31 -20.96 14.12
N CYS A 201 -8.44 -20.91 13.11
CA CYS A 201 -7.32 -21.85 12.96
C CYS A 201 -6.39 -21.82 14.18
N ILE A 202 -6.02 -20.62 14.68
CA ILE A 202 -5.16 -20.49 15.86
C ILE A 202 -5.84 -21.10 17.10
N ILE A 203 -7.11 -20.77 17.34
CA ILE A 203 -7.87 -21.34 18.47
C ILE A 203 -7.93 -22.86 18.36
N PHE A 204 -8.26 -23.40 17.18
CA PHE A 204 -8.32 -24.83 16.94
C PHE A 204 -6.96 -25.52 17.18
N THR A 205 -5.87 -24.97 16.66
CA THR A 205 -4.52 -25.53 16.87
C THR A 205 -4.13 -25.54 18.35
N VAL A 206 -4.41 -24.48 19.09
CA VAL A 206 -4.12 -24.43 20.54
C VAL A 206 -4.93 -25.49 21.30
N LEU A 207 -6.23 -25.60 21.03
CA LEU A 207 -7.08 -26.63 21.65
C LEU A 207 -6.62 -28.04 21.31
N LEU A 208 -6.20 -28.27 20.07
CA LEU A 208 -5.69 -29.56 19.60
C LEU A 208 -4.39 -29.95 20.32
N VAL A 209 -3.46 -29.02 20.52
CA VAL A 209 -2.24 -29.25 21.32
C VAL A 209 -2.58 -29.60 22.76
N VAL A 210 -3.46 -28.82 23.41
CA VAL A 210 -3.90 -29.10 24.79
C VAL A 210 -4.56 -30.47 24.91
N TYR A 211 -5.41 -30.82 23.95
CA TYR A 211 -6.06 -32.14 23.87
C TYR A 211 -5.05 -33.28 23.76
N PHE A 212 -4.06 -33.19 22.87
CA PHE A 212 -3.05 -34.24 22.73
C PHE A 212 -2.15 -34.35 23.96
N VAL A 213 -1.61 -33.24 24.46
CA VAL A 213 -0.71 -33.25 25.62
C VAL A 213 -1.45 -33.76 26.85
N GLY A 214 -2.60 -33.16 27.20
CA GLY A 214 -3.39 -33.56 28.36
C GLY A 214 -3.88 -35.00 28.25
N GLY A 215 -4.37 -35.41 27.08
CA GLY A 215 -4.87 -36.77 26.87
C GLY A 215 -3.76 -37.82 26.88
N ILE A 216 -2.57 -37.55 26.31
CA ILE A 216 -1.42 -38.46 26.40
C ILE A 216 -0.97 -38.63 27.86
N LEU A 217 -0.89 -37.53 28.62
CA LEU A 217 -0.54 -37.59 30.03
C LEU A 217 -1.57 -38.41 30.84
N PHE A 218 -2.85 -38.20 30.58
CA PHE A 218 -3.93 -38.96 31.23
C PHE A 218 -3.89 -40.45 30.87
N GLN A 219 -3.73 -40.80 29.59
CA GLN A 219 -3.64 -42.19 29.15
C GLN A 219 -2.41 -42.88 29.74
N LYS A 220 -1.26 -42.19 29.78
CA LYS A 220 0.00 -42.72 30.32
C LYS A 220 -0.03 -42.91 31.82
N PHE A 221 -0.38 -41.87 32.57
CA PHE A 221 -0.25 -41.85 34.03
C PHE A 221 -1.52 -42.28 34.75
N GLY A 222 -2.70 -41.94 34.21
CA GLY A 222 -3.98 -42.33 34.80
C GLY A 222 -4.39 -43.76 34.45
N ARG A 223 -4.09 -44.23 33.24
CA ARG A 223 -4.56 -45.52 32.72
C ARG A 223 -3.45 -46.53 32.40
N GLY A 224 -2.18 -46.14 32.53
CA GLY A 224 -1.03 -47.02 32.28
C GLY A 224 -0.91 -47.47 30.83
N ALA A 225 -1.54 -46.77 29.87
CA ALA A 225 -1.51 -47.13 28.47
C ALA A 225 -0.09 -46.97 27.89
N THR A 226 0.26 -47.82 26.93
CA THR A 226 1.57 -47.82 26.27
C THR A 226 1.42 -47.94 24.76
N GLY A 227 2.39 -47.42 24.00
CA GLY A 227 2.36 -47.50 22.54
C GLY A 227 1.29 -46.60 21.92
N LYS A 228 0.55 -47.12 20.93
CA LYS A 228 -0.42 -46.35 20.12
C LYS A 228 -1.66 -45.90 20.91
N GLU A 229 -1.99 -46.61 21.99
CA GLU A 229 -3.10 -46.31 22.91
C GLU A 229 -2.89 -45.02 23.74
N LEU A 230 -1.67 -44.46 23.71
CA LEU A 230 -1.38 -43.17 24.33
C LEU A 230 -2.07 -42.02 23.60
N ILE A 231 -2.32 -42.15 22.31
CA ILE A 231 -2.93 -41.09 21.50
C ILE A 231 -4.45 -41.12 21.76
N PRO A 232 -5.04 -40.05 22.31
CA PRO A 232 -6.46 -40.01 22.59
C PRO A 232 -7.28 -40.12 21.31
N ASN A 233 -8.23 -41.06 21.25
CA ASN A 233 -9.02 -41.36 20.05
C ASN A 233 -8.17 -41.70 18.81
N TYR A 234 -7.14 -42.54 18.99
CA TYR A 234 -6.18 -42.90 17.93
C TYR A 234 -6.82 -43.26 16.58
N GLY A 235 -7.90 -44.06 16.57
CA GLY A 235 -8.55 -44.47 15.31
C GLY A 235 -9.07 -43.30 14.47
N PHE A 236 -9.66 -42.28 15.10
CA PHE A 236 -10.06 -41.07 14.39
C PHE A 236 -8.84 -40.33 13.81
N TRP A 237 -7.80 -40.16 14.62
CA TRP A 237 -6.61 -39.38 14.24
C TRP A 237 -5.67 -40.10 13.27
N SER A 238 -5.68 -41.44 13.22
CA SER A 238 -4.95 -42.20 12.21
C SER A 238 -5.57 -42.05 10.83
N ASP A 239 -6.88 -41.87 10.77
CA ASP A 239 -7.63 -41.81 9.52
C ASP A 239 -7.70 -40.37 8.97
N PHE A 240 -7.68 -39.37 9.86
CA PHE A 240 -7.82 -37.96 9.50
C PHE A 240 -6.89 -37.46 8.37
N PRO A 241 -5.59 -37.78 8.31
CA PRO A 241 -4.72 -37.35 7.21
C PRO A 241 -5.12 -37.93 5.84
N ILE A 242 -5.66 -39.15 5.84
CA ILE A 242 -6.15 -39.82 4.63
C ILE A 242 -7.41 -39.10 4.13
N LEU A 243 -8.34 -38.80 5.03
CA LEU A 243 -9.56 -38.06 4.70
C LEU A 243 -9.26 -36.65 4.13
N ILE A 244 -8.26 -35.95 4.67
CA ILE A 244 -7.84 -34.64 4.13
C ILE A 244 -7.32 -34.78 2.70
N LYS A 245 -6.45 -35.76 2.45
CA LYS A 245 -5.90 -36.02 1.11
C LYS A 245 -7.02 -36.27 0.10
N ASP A 246 -8.00 -37.09 0.47
CA ASP A 246 -9.13 -37.43 -0.40
C ASP A 246 -10.01 -36.20 -0.69
N GLY A 247 -10.23 -35.33 0.31
CA GLY A 247 -10.95 -34.07 0.12
C GLY A 247 -10.24 -33.09 -0.83
N PHE A 248 -8.91 -32.97 -0.75
CA PHE A 248 -8.14 -32.16 -1.71
C PHE A 248 -8.18 -32.74 -3.12
N LEU A 249 -8.03 -34.07 -3.26
CA LEU A 249 -8.14 -34.73 -4.57
C LEU A 249 -9.53 -34.53 -5.19
N PHE A 250 -10.59 -34.58 -4.39
CA PHE A 250 -11.95 -34.30 -4.86
C PHE A 250 -12.12 -32.87 -5.38
N MET A 251 -11.52 -31.86 -4.72
CA MET A 251 -11.62 -30.47 -5.19
C MET A 251 -10.76 -30.18 -6.43
N ILE A 252 -9.64 -30.87 -6.60
CA ILE A 252 -8.67 -30.60 -7.66
C ILE A 252 -8.95 -31.46 -8.91
N SER A 253 -9.65 -32.60 -8.76
CA SER A 253 -10.06 -33.38 -9.91
C SER A 253 -11.22 -32.67 -10.63
N PRO A 254 -11.04 -32.21 -11.88
CA PRO A 254 -12.20 -31.94 -12.72
C PRO A 254 -12.98 -33.24 -12.82
N CYS A 255 -14.31 -33.17 -12.91
CA CYS A 255 -15.12 -34.31 -13.25
C CYS A 255 -14.65 -34.87 -14.60
N THR A 256 -13.72 -35.83 -14.59
CA THR A 256 -13.46 -36.68 -15.74
C THR A 256 -14.75 -37.46 -15.91
N LYS A 257 -15.56 -37.07 -16.90
CA LYS A 257 -16.63 -37.92 -17.38
C LYS A 257 -15.96 -39.22 -17.78
N ASP A 258 -16.19 -40.27 -17.01
CA ASP A 258 -16.03 -41.62 -17.51
C ASP A 258 -17.05 -41.77 -18.64
N ASP A 259 -16.58 -41.64 -19.88
CA ASP A 259 -17.35 -42.02 -21.07
C ASP A 259 -17.45 -43.55 -21.08
N GLY A 260 -18.38 -44.05 -20.27
CA GLY A 260 -18.85 -45.43 -20.33
C GLY A 260 -19.89 -45.62 -21.43
N TYR A 261 -19.57 -46.53 -22.36
CA TYR A 261 -20.44 -47.28 -23.29
C TYR A 261 -20.95 -46.62 -24.59
N SER A 262 -20.27 -46.93 -25.70
CA SER A 262 -20.81 -47.55 -26.94
C SER A 262 -19.62 -47.75 -27.90
N SER A 263 -19.34 -48.90 -28.54
CA SER A 263 -20.26 -49.86 -29.16
C SER A 263 -19.64 -51.27 -29.27
N ILE A 264 -20.53 -52.27 -29.28
CA ILE A 264 -20.36 -53.54 -30.02
C ILE A 264 -20.01 -53.25 -31.49
#